data_AF-A0A5P8WEV0-F1
#
_entry.id   AF-A0A5P8WEV0-F1
#
_cell.length_a   1.000
_cell.length_b   1.000
_cell.length_c   1.000
_cell.angle_alpha   90.00
_cell.angle_beta   90.00
_cell.angle_gamma   90.00
#
_symmetry.space_group_name_H-M   'P 1'
#
loop_
_entity.id
_entity.type
_entity.pdbx_description
1 polymer ?
#
loop_
_entity_poly.entity_id
_entity_poly.type
_entity_poly.pdbx_seq_one_letter_code
_entity_poly.pdbx_strand_id
1 'polypeptide(L)' 'MKEFIRSIAPRTYHDLAQAINRAFQQVSLQDIHHWFTHCCYCITEYVEPVSSLPSNF' A
#
# COMPACT_ATOMS: atom_id res chain seq x y z
N MET A 1 -6.75 2.24 -3.81
CA MET A 1 -6.12 2.49 -5.14
C MET A 1 -7.08 3.05 -6.18
N LYS A 2 -8.06 2.28 -6.70
CA LYS A 2 -8.98 2.73 -7.77
C LYS A 2 -9.67 4.07 -7.43
N GLU A 3 -10.22 4.19 -6.23
CA GLU A 3 -10.92 5.43 -5.81
C GLU A 3 -9.98 6.63 -5.72
N PHE A 4 -8.72 6.44 -5.33
CA PHE A 4 -7.72 7.51 -5.31
C PHE A 4 -7.38 8.02 -6.72
N ILE A 5 -7.22 7.11 -7.68
CA ILE A 5 -6.97 7.51 -9.07
C ILE A 5 -8.21 8.24 -9.63
N ARG A 6 -9.42 7.76 -9.29
CA ARG A 6 -10.68 8.43 -9.66
C ARG A 6 -10.79 9.85 -9.08
N SER A 7 -10.34 10.08 -7.85
CA SER A 7 -10.36 11.43 -7.26
C SER A 7 -9.37 12.40 -7.91
N ILE A 8 -8.28 11.91 -8.52
CA ILE A 8 -7.32 12.74 -9.27
C ILE A 8 -7.85 13.10 -10.67
N ALA A 9 -8.73 12.27 -11.25
CA ALA A 9 -9.32 12.47 -12.57
C ALA A 9 -8.29 12.80 -13.69
N PRO A 10 -7.23 11.99 -13.88
CA PRO A 10 -6.19 12.25 -14.86
C PRO A 10 -6.73 12.28 -16.30
N ARG A 11 -6.25 13.23 -17.11
CA ARG A 11 -6.73 13.45 -18.49
C ARG A 11 -5.70 13.11 -19.57
N THR A 12 -4.46 12.86 -19.17
CA THR A 12 -3.39 12.41 -20.05
C THR A 12 -2.78 11.10 -19.55
N TYR A 13 -2.08 10.39 -20.43
CA TYR A 13 -1.34 9.18 -20.05
C TYR A 13 -0.28 9.47 -18.98
N HIS A 14 0.40 10.62 -19.10
CA HIS A 14 1.41 11.04 -18.12
C HIS A 14 0.80 11.22 -16.73
N ASP A 15 -0.33 11.92 -16.65
CA ASP A 15 -1.02 12.14 -15.37
C ASP A 15 -1.55 10.83 -14.78
N LEU A 16 -2.03 9.92 -15.62
CA LEU A 16 -2.47 8.59 -15.18
C LEU A 16 -1.29 7.78 -14.61
N ALA A 17 -0.14 7.77 -15.29
CA ALA A 17 1.05 7.09 -14.81
C ALA A 17 1.54 7.66 -13.46
N GLN A 18 1.53 8.99 -13.31
CA GLN A 18 1.86 9.63 -12.04
C GLN A 18 0.84 9.31 -10.94
N ALA A 19 -0.46 9.32 -11.25
CA ALA A 19 -1.52 8.99 -10.31
C ALA A 19 -1.40 7.54 -9.82
N ILE A 20 -1.06 6.60 -10.70
CA ILE A 20 -0.78 5.20 -10.34
C ILE A 20 0.41 5.11 -9.38
N ASN A 21 1.53 5.77 -9.71
CA ASN A 21 2.71 5.78 -8.83
C ASN A 21 2.39 6.34 -7.45
N ARG A 22 1.67 7.46 -7.37
CA ARG A 22 1.22 8.05 -6.09
C ARG A 22 0.28 7.13 -5.34
N ALA A 23 -0.63 6.43 -6.03
CA ALA A 23 -1.55 5.49 -5.41
C ALA A 23 -0.78 4.34 -4.74
N PHE A 24 0.25 3.80 -5.40
CA PHE A 24 1.09 2.75 -4.84
C PHE A 24 1.95 3.22 -3.67
N GLN A 25 2.42 4.46 -3.69
CA GLN A 25 3.17 5.04 -2.56
C GLN A 25 2.34 5.17 -1.27
N GLN A 26 1.02 5.18 -1.36
CA GLN A 26 0.13 5.22 -0.20
C GLN A 26 -0.22 3.83 0.35
N VAL A 27 0.16 2.77 -0.35
CA VAL A 27 -0.09 1.39 0.09
C VAL A 27 0.85 1.08 1.25
N SER A 28 0.26 0.76 2.41
CA SER A 28 1.00 0.34 3.59
C SER A 28 1.31 -1.17 3.55
N LEU A 29 2.23 -1.61 4.42
CA LEU A 29 2.46 -3.05 4.64
C LEU A 29 1.21 -3.74 5.18
N GLN A 30 0.40 -3.03 5.96
CA GLN A 30 -0.89 -3.49 6.44
C GLN A 30 -1.86 -3.74 5.29
N ASP A 31 -1.96 -2.81 4.32
CA ASP A 31 -2.81 -2.99 3.14
C ASP A 31 -2.40 -4.23 2.34
N ILE A 32 -1.09 -4.43 2.16
CA ILE A 32 -0.55 -5.61 1.48
C ILE A 32 -0.92 -6.87 2.25
N HIS A 33 -0.67 -6.92 3.56
CA HIS A 33 -1.02 -8.08 4.40
C HIS A 33 -2.51 -8.41 4.30
N HIS A 34 -3.39 -7.40 4.41
CA HIS A 34 -4.82 -7.58 4.28
C HIS A 34 -5.25 -8.13 2.90
N TRP A 35 -4.55 -7.80 1.81
CA TRP A 35 -4.83 -8.40 0.50
C TRP A 35 -4.54 -9.90 0.48
N PHE A 36 -3.45 -10.33 1.10
CA PHE A 36 -3.12 -11.75 1.21
C PHE A 36 -4.09 -12.48 2.15
N THR A 37 -4.53 -11.83 3.23
CA THR A 37 -5.52 -12.41 4.16
C THR A 37 -6.91 -12.53 3.55
N HIS A 38 -7.37 -11.52 2.80
CA HIS A 38 -8.67 -11.57 2.12
C HIS A 38 -8.75 -12.75 1.12
N CYS A 39 -7.64 -13.07 0.46
CA CYS A 39 -7.57 -14.22 -0.46
C CYS A 39 -7.19 -15.54 0.23
N CYS A 40 -7.21 -15.59 1.57
CA CYS A 40 -6.82 -16.75 2.38
C CYS A 40 -5.40 -17.28 2.14
N TYR A 41 -4.51 -16.46 1.56
CA TYR A 41 -3.09 -16.80 1.39
C TYR A 41 -2.29 -16.59 2.68
N CYS A 42 -2.80 -15.79 3.61
CA CYS A 42 -2.21 -15.54 4.92
C CYS A 42 -3.31 -15.53 6.00
N ILE A 43 -3.17 -16.34 7.05
CA ILE A 43 -4.15 -16.41 8.16
C ILE A 43 -3.64 -15.78 9.46
N THR A 44 -2.49 -15.14 9.41
CA THR A 44 -1.92 -14.47 10.58
C THR A 44 -2.55 -13.10 10.74
N GLU A 45 -2.49 -12.56 11.95
CA GLU A 45 -2.74 -11.13 12.16
C GLU A 45 -1.58 -10.31 11.56
N TYR A 46 -1.86 -9.06 11.21
CA TYR A 46 -0.82 -8.12 10.81
C TYR A 46 -0.07 -7.63 12.05
N VAL A 47 1.26 -7.74 12.01
CA VAL A 47 2.16 -7.22 13.04
C VAL A 47 2.99 -6.12 12.41
N GLU A 48 2.88 -4.89 12.93
CA GLU A 48 3.71 -3.77 12.50
C GLU A 48 5.19 -4.12 12.66
N PRO A 49 6.03 -3.94 11.62
CA PRO A 49 7.45 -4.23 11.73
C PRO A 49 8.11 -3.30 12.75
N VAL A 50 8.75 -3.88 13.78
CA VAL A 50 9.53 -3.12 14.77
C VAL A 50 10.77 -2.55 14.08
N SER A 51 10.65 -1.34 13.54
CA SER A 51 11.73 -0.59 12.92
C SER A 51 12.12 0.61 13.78
N SER A 52 12.59 0.36 15.01
CA SER A 52 13.50 1.22 15.81
C SER A 52 13.56 0.81 17.28
N LEU A 53 14.30 -0.25 17.59
CA LEU A 53 14.99 -0.33 18.88
C LEU A 53 16.48 -0.08 18.59
N PRO A 54 17.16 0.88 19.25
CA PRO A 54 18.59 1.02 19.09
C PRO A 54 19.27 -0.27 19.53
N SER A 55 20.19 -0.73 18.69
CA SER A 55 21.03 -1.90 18.92
C SER A 55 21.90 -1.70 20.16
N ASN A 56 21.41 -2.11 21.32
CA ASN A 56 22.18 -2.11 22.56
C ASN A 56 22.32 -3.57 23.05
N PHE A 57 23.36 -4.25 22.58
CA PHE A 57 24.02 -5.37 23.27
C PHE A 57 25.53 -5.19 23.12
#